data_AF-A0A1I5CMF8-F1
#
_entry.id   AF-A0A1I5CMF8-F1
#
_cell.length_a   1.000
_cell.length_b   1.000
_cell.length_c   1.000
_cell.angle_alpha   90.00
_cell.angle_beta   90.00
_cell.angle_gamma   90.00
#
_symmetry.space_group_name_H-M   'P 1'
#
loop_
_entity.id
_entity.type
_entity.pdbx_description
1 polymer ?
#
loop_
_entity_poly.entity_id
_entity_poly.type
_entity_poly.pdbx_seq_one_letter_code
_entity_poly.pdbx_strand_id
1 'polypeptide(L)'
;MVGKKQRFRTAVLIIILAVAIVGGVFAISYFKGGVTFPWQVSTEEQKPEQATQEPVKEEPKLVIKEKKQDEAVKKEEELKKAKEEADKAAEEAEKEAKEKELAESVIQIGKQLDYYGALHVEDGRLYDEVRNEVRLTGISTNNLSWYPEFASADTIKFLKSNLGINVIRLALFTSDYDGYCVAGADKQQELKEVIDEAVKAATDNDMYVILDWHTLNDANPNEYKAEAIQFFGEMVRKYELNDNVIYEICNEPNDDTTWEDIKAYAKEVIPVIRRVNRTAIILVGTPKGCTDLESVLADPLDSDAFGTNIMYTYHFNARTQKSSDRNALINALEDGLPVFVSQFSYYSADGVGDLDKHEATRWDDLMDDYNLSTCIWNLSNSDEGSALINQSCDKYFDFKYEDLTEQGKHLFERLSDNRKKAEIPEKDEIKDSKEIKRR
;
A
#
# COMPACT_ATOMS: atom_id res chain seq x y z
N MET A 1 -16.18 24.62 -45.85
CA MET A 1 -15.27 24.69 -44.67
C MET A 1 -15.90 25.62 -43.64
N VAL A 2 -16.39 25.08 -42.52
CA VAL A 2 -17.00 25.87 -41.44
C VAL A 2 -15.87 26.52 -40.63
N GLY A 3 -15.86 27.86 -40.56
CA GLY A 3 -14.77 28.64 -39.95
C GLY A 3 -14.62 28.37 -38.44
N LYS A 4 -13.38 28.50 -37.92
CA LYS A 4 -13.03 28.23 -36.51
C LYS A 4 -13.97 28.92 -35.49
N LYS A 5 -14.44 30.13 -35.79
CA LYS A 5 -15.41 30.87 -34.94
C LYS A 5 -16.78 30.20 -34.81
N GLN A 6 -17.24 29.52 -35.86
CA GLN A 6 -18.53 28.83 -35.85
C GLN A 6 -18.44 27.50 -35.10
N ARG A 7 -17.30 26.79 -35.21
CA ARG A 7 -17.04 25.58 -34.41
C ARG A 7 -16.98 25.87 -32.90
N PHE A 8 -16.36 26.98 -32.51
CA PHE A 8 -16.31 27.40 -31.11
C PHE A 8 -17.71 27.74 -30.56
N ARG A 9 -18.54 28.46 -31.33
CA ARG A 9 -19.92 28.77 -30.92
C ARG A 9 -20.79 27.52 -30.79
N THR A 10 -20.63 26.54 -31.67
CA THR A 10 -21.34 25.26 -31.57
C THR A 10 -20.91 24.46 -30.35
N ALA A 11 -19.60 24.42 -30.03
CA ALA A 11 -19.10 23.73 -28.84
C ALA A 11 -19.65 24.35 -27.54
N VAL A 12 -19.68 25.68 -27.44
CA VAL A 12 -20.23 26.38 -26.28
C VAL A 12 -21.74 26.12 -26.13
N LEU A 13 -22.49 26.12 -27.23
CA LEU A 13 -23.93 25.79 -27.20
C LEU A 13 -24.19 24.35 -26.75
N ILE A 14 -23.37 23.39 -27.18
CA ILE A 14 -23.47 21.98 -26.75
C ILE A 14 -23.20 21.84 -25.24
N ILE A 15 -22.20 22.55 -24.72
CA ILE A 15 -21.87 22.52 -23.29
C ILE A 15 -23.01 23.13 -22.45
N ILE A 16 -23.58 24.26 -22.88
CA ILE A 16 -24.71 24.88 -22.17
C ILE A 16 -25.95 23.96 -22.18
N LEU A 17 -26.23 23.29 -23.30
CA LEU A 17 -27.35 22.34 -23.39
C LEU A 17 -27.12 21.09 -22.52
N ALA A 18 -25.87 20.59 -22.45
CA ALA A 18 -25.52 19.46 -21.61
C ALA A 18 -25.68 19.79 -20.11
N VAL A 19 -25.24 20.97 -19.68
CA VAL A 19 -25.39 21.43 -18.29
C VAL A 19 -26.87 21.63 -17.92
N ALA A 20 -27.71 22.13 -18.84
CA ALA A 20 -29.14 22.29 -18.61
C ALA A 20 -29.89 20.94 -18.50
N ILE A 21 -29.49 19.92 -19.27
CA ILE A 21 -30.07 18.58 -19.20
C ILE A 21 -29.67 17.89 -17.89
N VAL A 22 -28.39 17.94 -17.50
CA VAL A 22 -27.90 17.31 -16.27
C VAL A 22 -28.51 18.00 -15.04
N GLY A 23 -28.57 19.34 -15.02
CA GLY A 23 -29.22 20.09 -13.95
C GLY A 23 -30.73 19.83 -13.83
N GLY A 24 -31.43 19.64 -14.96
CA GLY A 24 -32.85 19.30 -14.96
C GLY A 24 -33.14 17.88 -14.45
N VAL A 25 -32.29 16.91 -14.78
CA VAL A 25 -32.45 15.50 -14.35
C VAL A 25 -32.15 15.33 -12.85
N PHE A 26 -31.17 16.06 -12.31
CA PHE A 26 -30.87 16.04 -10.87
C PHE A 26 -31.92 16.81 -10.04
N ALA A 27 -32.46 17.92 -10.54
CA ALA A 27 -33.51 18.65 -9.85
C ALA A 27 -34.86 17.89 -9.78
N ILE A 28 -35.15 17.04 -10.78
CA ILE A 28 -36.35 16.17 -10.77
C ILE A 28 -36.17 14.97 -9.82
N SER A 29 -34.94 14.49 -9.64
CA SER A 29 -34.64 13.33 -8.79
C SER A 29 -34.61 13.65 -7.29
N TYR A 30 -34.44 14.92 -6.90
CA TYR A 30 -34.37 15.31 -5.48
C TYR A 30 -35.74 15.62 -4.84
N PHE A 31 -36.84 15.64 -5.61
CA PHE A 31 -38.15 16.11 -5.12
C PHE A 31 -39.25 15.06 -4.96
N LYS A 32 -39.00 13.77 -5.23
CA LYS A 32 -39.99 12.70 -4.95
C LYS A 32 -39.30 11.43 -4.48
N GLY A 33 -39.49 11.11 -3.19
CA GLY A 33 -38.98 9.88 -2.58
C GLY A 33 -39.59 8.62 -3.17
N GLY A 34 -38.78 7.55 -3.17
CA GLY A 34 -39.17 6.17 -3.38
C GLY A 34 -38.88 5.65 -4.80
N VAL A 35 -37.88 4.77 -4.91
CA VAL A 35 -37.70 3.91 -6.09
C VAL A 35 -37.70 2.45 -5.63
N THR A 36 -38.76 1.72 -6.01
CA THR A 36 -38.84 0.25 -5.94
C THR A 36 -38.66 -0.31 -7.36
N PHE A 37 -37.86 -1.35 -7.53
CA PHE A 37 -37.55 -1.95 -8.83
C PHE A 37 -38.54 -3.06 -9.24
N PRO A 38 -38.77 -3.28 -10.57
CA PRO A 38 -39.82 -4.14 -11.07
C PRO A 38 -39.29 -5.52 -11.52
N TRP A 39 -39.39 -6.54 -10.67
CA TRP A 39 -39.47 -7.96 -11.11
C TRP A 39 -40.25 -8.84 -10.12
N GLN A 40 -41.38 -8.39 -9.60
CA GLN A 40 -42.32 -9.29 -8.91
C GLN A 40 -43.70 -9.08 -9.51
N VAL A 41 -43.94 -9.74 -10.64
CA VAL A 41 -45.27 -10.01 -11.15
C VAL A 41 -45.53 -11.50 -10.92
N SER A 42 -46.24 -11.80 -9.85
CA SER A 42 -47.02 -13.03 -9.74
C SER A 42 -48.48 -12.61 -9.60
N THR A 43 -49.22 -12.97 -10.64
CA THR A 43 -50.66 -12.82 -10.90
C THR A 43 -51.57 -13.02 -9.67
N GLU A 44 -52.43 -12.03 -9.41
CA GLU A 44 -53.66 -12.17 -8.62
C GLU A 44 -54.75 -12.83 -9.46
N GLU A 45 -55.38 -13.87 -8.91
CA GLU A 45 -56.70 -14.38 -9.33
C GLU A 45 -57.77 -13.83 -8.38
N GLN A 46 -58.81 -13.23 -8.96
CA GLN A 46 -59.95 -12.63 -8.26
C GLN A 46 -60.86 -13.70 -7.63
N LYS A 47 -61.46 -13.36 -6.49
CA LYS A 47 -62.62 -14.04 -5.90
C LYS A 47 -63.77 -13.04 -5.74
N PRO A 48 -65.02 -13.36 -6.10
CA PRO A 48 -66.11 -12.40 -6.10
C PRO A 48 -66.89 -12.33 -4.77
N GLU A 49 -67.57 -11.18 -4.64
CA GLU A 49 -68.57 -10.72 -3.68
C GLU A 49 -69.42 -11.77 -2.94
N GLN A 50 -69.79 -11.45 -1.69
CA GLN A 50 -71.16 -11.67 -1.22
C GLN A 50 -71.58 -10.75 -0.06
N ALA A 51 -72.88 -10.47 -0.05
CA ALA A 51 -73.59 -9.41 0.64
C ALA A 51 -74.01 -9.73 2.10
N THR A 52 -74.31 -8.63 2.81
CA THR A 52 -74.90 -8.48 4.14
C THR A 52 -76.15 -9.31 4.43
N GLN A 53 -76.22 -9.92 5.63
CA GLN A 53 -77.45 -10.10 6.44
C GLN A 53 -77.12 -10.14 7.95
N GLU A 54 -77.86 -9.37 8.75
CA GLU A 54 -78.10 -9.56 10.19
C GLU A 54 -79.33 -10.50 10.39
N PRO A 55 -79.76 -10.92 11.62
CA PRO A 55 -79.25 -10.73 13.00
C PRO A 55 -79.18 -12.08 13.79
N VAL A 56 -78.94 -12.05 15.12
CA VAL A 56 -79.72 -12.76 16.18
C VAL A 56 -79.00 -12.72 17.56
N LYS A 57 -79.81 -12.52 18.61
CA LYS A 57 -79.51 -12.45 20.05
C LYS A 57 -79.17 -13.80 20.71
N GLU A 58 -78.33 -13.72 21.76
CA GLU A 58 -78.34 -14.39 23.11
C GLU A 58 -79.04 -15.76 23.26
N GLU A 59 -78.57 -16.79 23.96
CA GLU A 59 -77.73 -16.90 25.17
C GLU A 59 -77.39 -18.43 25.43
N PRO A 60 -76.78 -18.90 26.55
CA PRO A 60 -75.55 -19.70 26.53
C PRO A 60 -75.66 -21.14 27.11
N LYS A 61 -74.59 -21.97 27.02
CA LYS A 61 -73.96 -22.72 28.16
C LYS A 61 -72.98 -23.86 27.80
N LEU A 62 -71.91 -23.94 28.61
CA LEU A 62 -71.15 -25.10 29.15
C LEU A 62 -70.23 -25.90 28.19
N VAL A 63 -68.91 -25.66 28.13
CA VAL A 63 -67.77 -26.15 28.99
C VAL A 63 -67.61 -27.69 28.93
N ILE A 64 -66.48 -28.23 28.43
CA ILE A 64 -65.27 -28.78 29.11
C ILE A 64 -64.17 -28.93 28.00
N LYS A 65 -62.95 -28.36 28.00
CA LYS A 65 -61.74 -28.39 28.87
C LYS A 65 -60.63 -29.34 28.36
N GLU A 66 -59.92 -28.94 27.30
CA GLU A 66 -58.55 -29.40 26.97
C GLU A 66 -57.79 -28.22 26.32
N LYS A 67 -57.09 -27.39 27.11
CA LYS A 67 -56.31 -26.26 26.56
C LYS A 67 -55.17 -25.77 27.45
N LYS A 68 -54.55 -26.66 28.24
CA LYS A 68 -53.49 -26.27 29.19
C LYS A 68 -52.11 -26.88 28.93
N GLN A 69 -51.95 -27.75 27.92
CA GLN A 69 -50.63 -28.32 27.58
C GLN A 69 -50.01 -27.70 26.32
N ASP A 70 -50.79 -27.31 25.31
CA ASP A 70 -50.25 -26.72 24.07
C ASP A 70 -49.78 -25.26 24.23
N GLU A 71 -50.41 -24.47 25.10
CA GLU A 71 -49.98 -23.08 25.36
C GLU A 71 -48.66 -23.00 26.14
N ALA A 72 -48.33 -24.01 26.95
CA ALA A 72 -47.09 -24.02 27.73
C ALA A 72 -45.87 -24.35 26.84
N VAL A 73 -46.01 -25.33 25.94
CA VAL A 73 -44.94 -25.73 25.00
C VAL A 73 -44.67 -24.61 23.99
N LYS A 74 -45.73 -23.97 23.47
CA LYS A 74 -45.59 -22.85 22.52
C LYS A 74 -44.91 -21.64 23.16
N LYS A 75 -45.22 -21.37 24.43
CA LYS A 75 -44.62 -20.28 25.20
C LYS A 75 -43.16 -20.56 25.58
N GLU A 76 -42.79 -21.83 25.75
CA GLU A 76 -41.42 -22.26 26.02
C GLU A 76 -40.55 -22.21 24.75
N GLU A 77 -41.10 -22.55 23.58
CA GLU A 77 -40.44 -22.33 22.27
C GLU A 77 -40.29 -20.84 21.94
N GLU A 78 -41.31 -20.02 22.19
CA GLU A 78 -41.22 -18.56 22.02
C GLU A 78 -40.17 -17.95 22.95
N LEU A 79 -40.06 -18.43 24.20
CA LEU A 79 -39.02 -17.98 25.13
C LEU A 79 -37.61 -18.38 24.68
N LYS A 80 -37.43 -19.58 24.12
CA LYS A 80 -36.13 -20.02 23.59
C LYS A 80 -35.71 -19.19 22.39
N LYS A 81 -36.65 -18.92 21.48
CA LYS A 81 -36.38 -18.11 20.28
C LYS A 81 -36.06 -16.65 20.64
N ALA A 82 -36.79 -16.07 21.59
CA ALA A 82 -36.51 -14.73 22.11
C ALA A 82 -35.15 -14.65 22.82
N LYS A 83 -34.71 -15.74 23.45
CA LYS A 83 -33.39 -15.81 24.08
C LYS A 83 -32.26 -15.91 23.05
N GLU A 84 -32.41 -16.74 22.01
CA GLU A 84 -31.44 -16.81 20.91
C GLU A 84 -31.32 -15.48 20.14
N GLU A 85 -32.43 -14.77 19.93
CA GLU A 85 -32.42 -13.44 19.33
C GLU A 85 -31.75 -12.40 20.24
N ALA A 86 -31.98 -12.47 21.56
CA ALA A 86 -31.31 -11.60 22.53
C ALA A 86 -29.80 -11.88 22.64
N ASP A 87 -29.40 -13.15 22.60
CA ASP A 87 -27.99 -13.57 22.65
C ASP A 87 -27.24 -13.11 21.38
N LYS A 88 -27.85 -13.21 20.19
CA LYS A 88 -27.29 -12.65 18.95
C LYS A 88 -27.18 -11.14 18.98
N ALA A 89 -28.23 -10.44 19.45
CA ALA A 89 -28.20 -8.99 19.57
C ALA A 89 -27.13 -8.52 20.57
N ALA A 90 -26.88 -9.29 21.63
CA ALA A 90 -25.81 -9.02 22.58
C ALA A 90 -24.41 -9.25 21.98
N GLU A 91 -24.22 -10.31 21.19
CA GLU A 91 -22.97 -10.54 20.44
C GLU A 91 -22.70 -9.45 19.40
N GLU A 92 -23.71 -9.02 18.65
CA GLU A 92 -23.60 -7.91 17.69
C GLU A 92 -23.28 -6.61 18.40
N ALA A 93 -23.94 -6.29 19.52
CA ALA A 93 -23.66 -5.09 20.31
C ALA A 93 -22.26 -5.10 20.95
N GLU A 94 -21.77 -6.25 21.43
CA GLU A 94 -20.41 -6.39 21.95
C GLU A 94 -19.36 -6.21 20.83
N LYS A 95 -19.66 -6.72 19.63
CA LYS A 95 -18.80 -6.56 18.46
C LYS A 95 -18.75 -5.11 17.99
N GLU A 96 -19.90 -4.44 17.89
CA GLU A 96 -19.97 -3.00 17.58
C GLU A 96 -19.24 -2.15 18.63
N ALA A 97 -19.36 -2.49 19.92
CA ALA A 97 -18.64 -1.80 20.97
C ALA A 97 -17.11 -1.95 20.85
N LYS A 98 -16.62 -3.16 20.55
CA LYS A 98 -15.19 -3.42 20.31
C LYS A 98 -14.67 -2.75 19.04
N GLU A 99 -15.45 -2.77 17.96
CA GLU A 99 -15.09 -2.08 16.72
C GLU A 99 -15.02 -0.56 16.93
N LYS A 100 -15.93 -0.01 17.74
CA LYS A 100 -15.92 1.41 18.10
C LYS A 100 -14.75 1.78 19.01
N GLU A 101 -14.42 0.95 19.99
CA GLU A 101 -13.25 1.15 20.86
C GLU A 101 -11.94 1.10 20.06
N LEU A 102 -11.82 0.13 19.13
CA LEU A 102 -10.69 0.03 18.21
C LEU A 102 -10.58 1.25 17.29
N ALA A 103 -11.72 1.71 16.75
CA ALA A 103 -11.77 2.89 15.88
C ALA A 103 -11.39 4.19 16.61
N GLU A 104 -11.72 4.31 17.90
CA GLU A 104 -11.42 5.51 18.68
C GLU A 104 -9.99 5.53 19.25
N SER A 105 -9.35 4.36 19.36
CA SER A 105 -7.98 4.20 19.87
C SER A 105 -6.90 4.49 18.81
N VAL A 106 -5.76 5.02 19.25
CA VAL A 106 -4.56 5.14 18.40
C VAL A 106 -4.08 3.73 18.04
N ILE A 107 -3.77 3.51 16.77
CA ILE A 107 -3.29 2.21 16.29
C ILE A 107 -1.99 1.86 17.00
N GLN A 108 -1.88 0.61 17.44
CA GLN A 108 -0.73 0.09 18.16
C GLN A 108 -0.59 -1.39 17.84
N ILE A 109 0.62 -1.78 17.46
CA ILE A 109 1.06 -3.13 17.21
C ILE A 109 1.95 -3.49 18.40
N GLY A 110 1.63 -4.62 19.05
CA GLY A 110 2.37 -5.07 20.25
C GLY A 110 3.74 -5.65 19.93
N LYS A 111 4.03 -5.90 18.65
CA LYS A 111 5.29 -6.44 18.13
C LYS A 111 6.12 -5.30 17.54
N GLN A 112 7.38 -5.22 17.94
CA GLN A 112 8.35 -4.30 17.37
C GLN A 112 9.47 -5.09 16.72
N LEU A 113 9.88 -4.69 15.53
CA LEU A 113 11.05 -5.25 14.86
C LEU A 113 12.32 -4.68 15.46
N ASP A 114 13.32 -5.55 15.59
CA ASP A 114 14.60 -5.23 16.19
C ASP A 114 15.43 -4.28 15.30
N TYR A 115 16.38 -3.61 15.96
CA TYR A 115 17.51 -2.96 15.31
C TYR A 115 18.70 -3.89 15.39
N TYR A 116 19.38 -4.06 14.25
CA TYR A 116 20.36 -5.14 14.07
C TYR A 116 21.81 -4.64 14.03
N GLY A 117 22.05 -3.36 14.34
CA GLY A 117 23.39 -2.77 14.24
C GLY A 117 23.87 -2.66 12.78
N ALA A 118 25.16 -2.87 12.55
CA ALA A 118 25.72 -2.80 11.21
C ALA A 118 25.26 -3.97 10.34
N LEU A 119 24.72 -3.65 9.17
CA LEU A 119 24.23 -4.62 8.19
C LEU A 119 25.30 -5.01 7.17
N HIS A 120 25.20 -6.23 6.64
CA HIS A 120 25.97 -6.65 5.48
C HIS A 120 25.17 -7.60 4.57
N VAL A 121 25.61 -7.72 3.32
CA VAL A 121 25.01 -8.62 2.33
C VAL A 121 25.96 -9.79 2.10
N GLU A 122 25.47 -11.00 2.29
CA GLU A 122 26.18 -12.26 2.06
C GLU A 122 25.20 -13.26 1.45
N ASP A 123 25.65 -14.12 0.52
CA ASP A 123 24.83 -15.20 -0.06
C ASP A 123 23.42 -14.78 -0.52
N GLY A 124 23.29 -13.58 -1.10
CA GLY A 124 22.02 -13.05 -1.60
C GLY A 124 21.05 -12.54 -0.52
N ARG A 125 21.47 -12.48 0.75
CA ARG A 125 20.63 -12.10 1.89
C ARG A 125 21.26 -10.99 2.74
N LEU A 126 20.45 -10.36 3.57
CA LEU A 126 20.84 -9.30 4.49
C LEU A 126 21.07 -9.88 5.88
N TYR A 127 22.19 -9.54 6.51
CA TYR A 127 22.62 -10.06 7.80
C TYR A 127 23.04 -8.95 8.76
N ASP A 128 22.91 -9.24 10.05
CA ASP A 128 23.49 -8.44 11.14
C ASP A 128 25.00 -8.71 11.33
N GLU A 129 25.65 -8.02 12.26
CA GLU A 129 27.09 -8.17 12.55
C GLU A 129 27.51 -9.57 13.04
N VAL A 130 26.57 -10.37 13.55
CA VAL A 130 26.82 -11.74 14.07
C VAL A 130 26.26 -12.83 13.15
N ARG A 131 25.87 -12.47 11.92
CA ARG A 131 25.41 -13.35 10.84
C ARG A 131 24.06 -14.02 11.10
N ASN A 132 23.16 -13.35 11.81
CA ASN A 132 21.74 -13.70 11.73
C ASN A 132 21.14 -13.05 10.48
N GLU A 133 20.34 -13.81 9.73
CA GLU A 133 19.56 -13.25 8.63
C GLU A 133 18.52 -12.27 9.20
N VAL A 134 18.42 -11.08 8.61
CA VAL A 134 17.55 -10.02 9.11
C VAL A 134 16.63 -9.49 8.02
N ARG A 135 15.53 -8.90 8.48
CA ARG A 135 14.52 -8.28 7.62
C ARG A 135 14.20 -6.89 8.08
N LEU A 136 14.22 -5.96 7.13
CA LEU A 136 13.72 -4.61 7.33
C LEU A 136 12.30 -4.50 6.78
N THR A 137 11.36 -4.05 7.59
CA THR A 137 9.99 -3.78 7.14
C THR A 137 9.68 -2.34 7.48
N GLY A 138 9.21 -1.59 6.50
CA GLY A 138 9.10 -0.16 6.60
C GLY A 138 8.04 0.47 5.72
N ILE A 139 8.07 1.79 5.73
CA ILE A 139 7.18 2.67 4.96
C ILE A 139 8.04 3.70 4.25
N SER A 140 7.72 3.98 3.00
CA SER A 140 8.28 5.11 2.24
C SER A 140 7.45 6.36 2.49
N THR A 141 8.11 7.50 2.67
CA THR A 141 7.45 8.79 2.51
C THR A 141 6.95 8.91 1.06
N ASN A 142 5.99 9.80 0.83
CA ASN A 142 5.82 10.39 -0.50
C ASN A 142 6.99 11.35 -0.79
N ASN A 143 6.94 12.07 -1.91
CA ASN A 143 7.92 13.10 -2.26
C ASN A 143 8.12 14.08 -1.10
N LEU A 144 9.35 14.14 -0.57
CA LEU A 144 9.71 15.02 0.55
C LEU A 144 9.44 16.50 0.26
N SER A 145 9.43 16.92 -1.02
CA SER A 145 9.10 18.30 -1.38
C SER A 145 7.63 18.65 -1.19
N TRP A 146 6.74 17.65 -1.19
CA TRP A 146 5.28 17.84 -1.14
C TRP A 146 4.69 17.48 0.21
N TYR A 147 5.28 16.48 0.89
CA TYR A 147 4.78 15.92 2.16
C TYR A 147 5.89 15.80 3.23
N PRO A 148 6.70 16.84 3.49
CA PRO A 148 7.84 16.77 4.41
C PRO A 148 7.42 16.46 5.87
N GLU A 149 6.20 16.81 6.27
CA GLU A 149 5.71 16.66 7.65
C GLU A 149 5.63 15.19 8.08
N PHE A 150 5.42 14.28 7.13
CA PHE A 150 5.40 12.84 7.37
C PHE A 150 6.81 12.25 7.60
N ALA A 151 7.87 13.03 7.46
CA ALA A 151 9.24 12.66 7.83
C ALA A 151 9.67 13.25 9.20
N SER A 152 8.76 13.84 9.96
CA SER A 152 9.07 14.46 11.25
C SER A 152 9.52 13.44 12.32
N ALA A 153 10.21 13.94 13.35
CA ALA A 153 10.69 13.11 14.46
C ALA A 153 9.55 12.40 15.22
N ASP A 154 8.41 13.08 15.41
CA ASP A 154 7.24 12.48 16.07
C ASP A 154 6.60 11.39 15.21
N THR A 155 6.54 11.60 13.89
CA THR A 155 6.09 10.57 12.94
C THR A 155 6.98 9.35 12.97
N ILE A 156 8.31 9.51 12.86
CA ILE A 156 9.26 8.39 12.88
C ILE A 156 9.17 7.62 14.21
N LYS A 157 9.11 8.32 15.34
CA LYS A 157 8.92 7.71 16.66
C LYS A 157 7.62 6.92 16.74
N PHE A 158 6.53 7.46 16.21
CA PHE A 158 5.24 6.78 16.14
C PHE A 158 5.33 5.52 15.27
N LEU A 159 5.94 5.60 14.09
CA LEU A 159 6.13 4.44 13.21
C LEU A 159 6.87 3.30 13.93
N LYS A 160 7.96 3.60 14.64
CA LYS A 160 8.67 2.61 15.45
C LYS A 160 7.80 2.07 16.59
N SER A 161 7.27 2.98 17.41
CA SER A 161 6.67 2.62 18.69
C SER A 161 5.32 1.93 18.52
N ASN A 162 4.53 2.40 17.54
CA ASN A 162 3.16 2.02 17.32
C ASN A 162 2.99 1.01 16.18
N LEU A 163 3.73 1.12 15.07
CA LEU A 163 3.64 0.13 13.99
C LEU A 163 4.71 -0.96 14.08
N GLY A 164 5.73 -0.77 14.92
CA GLY A 164 6.78 -1.76 15.10
C GLY A 164 7.73 -1.91 13.90
N ILE A 165 7.68 -0.99 12.93
CA ILE A 165 8.55 -1.02 11.76
C ILE A 165 9.98 -0.60 12.14
N ASN A 166 10.98 -1.04 11.38
CA ASN A 166 12.40 -0.77 11.69
C ASN A 166 13.15 -0.04 10.57
N VAL A 167 12.49 0.35 9.47
CA VAL A 167 13.07 1.20 8.43
C VAL A 167 12.08 2.25 7.94
N ILE A 168 12.57 3.45 7.65
CA ILE A 168 11.84 4.48 6.89
C ILE A 168 12.61 4.78 5.61
N ARG A 169 11.90 4.91 4.48
CA ARG A 169 12.47 5.33 3.20
C ARG A 169 12.10 6.77 2.89
N LEU A 170 13.09 7.58 2.55
CA LEU A 170 12.96 9.01 2.29
C LEU A 170 13.05 9.29 0.79
N ALA A 171 11.89 9.44 0.13
CA ALA A 171 11.80 9.61 -1.31
C ALA A 171 12.13 11.05 -1.74
N LEU A 172 13.36 11.27 -2.23
CA LEU A 172 13.84 12.55 -2.71
C LEU A 172 13.74 12.63 -4.23
N PHE A 173 12.62 13.14 -4.74
CA PHE A 173 12.40 13.30 -6.18
C PHE A 173 13.44 14.23 -6.80
N THR A 174 13.91 13.88 -7.99
CA THR A 174 15.01 14.56 -8.68
C THR A 174 14.48 15.65 -9.63
N SER A 175 13.62 15.27 -10.57
CA SER A 175 13.22 16.09 -11.72
C SER A 175 11.79 16.65 -11.66
N ASP A 176 10.97 16.11 -10.77
CA ASP A 176 9.56 16.49 -10.64
C ASP A 176 9.38 17.94 -10.18
N TYR A 177 8.14 18.44 -10.18
CA TYR A 177 7.86 19.76 -9.64
C TYR A 177 8.37 19.86 -8.19
N ASP A 178 9.21 20.85 -7.91
CA ASP A 178 9.97 21.03 -6.67
C ASP A 178 10.94 19.88 -6.32
N GLY A 179 11.34 19.05 -7.30
CA GLY A 179 12.38 18.04 -7.16
C GLY A 179 13.78 18.63 -6.96
N TYR A 180 14.66 17.88 -6.28
CA TYR A 180 15.97 18.33 -5.83
C TYR A 180 16.82 18.95 -6.94
N CYS A 181 16.79 18.43 -8.16
CA CYS A 181 17.62 18.91 -9.27
C CYS A 181 17.06 20.15 -9.97
N VAL A 182 15.77 20.45 -9.78
CA VAL A 182 15.07 21.52 -10.52
C VAL A 182 14.53 22.64 -9.62
N ALA A 183 14.47 22.44 -8.30
CA ALA A 183 13.85 23.36 -7.35
C ALA A 183 14.75 24.54 -6.89
N GLY A 184 16.01 24.57 -7.30
CA GLY A 184 16.97 25.60 -6.91
C GLY A 184 17.55 25.42 -5.49
N ALA A 185 18.54 26.25 -5.16
CA ALA A 185 19.40 26.05 -3.99
C ALA A 185 18.67 26.13 -2.64
N ASP A 186 17.68 27.01 -2.50
CA ASP A 186 16.95 27.18 -1.24
C ASP A 186 16.12 25.94 -0.92
N LYS A 187 15.39 25.38 -1.90
CA LYS A 187 14.63 24.15 -1.73
C LYS A 187 15.55 22.93 -1.56
N GLN A 188 16.68 22.86 -2.27
CA GLN A 188 17.70 21.83 -2.03
C GLN A 188 18.18 21.82 -0.57
N GLN A 189 18.39 23.00 0.01
CA GLN A 189 18.82 23.13 1.40
C GLN A 189 17.71 22.71 2.37
N GLU A 190 16.46 23.14 2.14
CA GLU A 190 15.29 22.71 2.91
C GLU A 190 15.12 21.18 2.91
N LEU A 191 15.23 20.53 1.74
CA LEU A 191 15.14 19.07 1.63
C LEU A 191 16.26 18.35 2.39
N LYS A 192 17.48 18.91 2.38
CA LYS A 192 18.59 18.35 3.17
C LYS A 192 18.40 18.52 4.67
N GLU A 193 17.71 19.57 5.11
CA GLU A 193 17.34 19.76 6.52
C GLU A 193 16.27 18.74 6.95
N VAL A 194 15.25 18.50 6.12
CA VAL A 194 14.25 17.44 6.34
C VAL A 194 14.92 16.06 6.44
N ILE A 195 15.85 15.75 5.54
CA ILE A 195 16.62 14.49 5.59
C ILE A 195 17.44 14.39 6.88
N ASP A 196 18.09 15.47 7.31
CA ASP A 196 18.91 15.47 8.54
C ASP A 196 18.07 15.20 9.79
N GLU A 197 16.91 15.85 9.90
CA GLU A 197 15.96 15.62 11.00
C GLU A 197 15.45 14.18 11.00
N ALA A 198 15.12 13.64 9.82
CA ALA A 198 14.64 12.27 9.67
C ALA A 198 15.73 11.22 9.99
N VAL A 199 16.96 11.41 9.51
CA VAL A 199 18.10 10.51 9.82
C VAL A 199 18.39 10.54 11.31
N LYS A 200 18.39 11.73 11.94
CA LYS A 200 18.58 11.86 13.39
C LYS A 200 17.45 11.14 14.14
N ALA A 201 16.20 11.35 13.75
CA ALA A 201 15.06 10.71 14.39
C ALA A 201 15.07 9.19 14.24
N ALA A 202 15.43 8.67 13.06
CA ALA A 202 15.56 7.23 12.84
C ALA A 202 16.67 6.64 13.74
N THR A 203 17.80 7.33 13.85
CA THR A 203 18.92 6.94 14.73
C THR A 203 18.49 6.93 16.20
N ASP A 204 17.80 7.97 16.66
CA ASP A 204 17.34 8.09 18.06
C ASP A 204 16.26 7.06 18.43
N ASN A 205 15.62 6.41 17.44
CA ASN A 205 14.56 5.42 17.63
C ASN A 205 14.97 4.00 17.18
N ASP A 206 16.27 3.73 17.01
CA ASP A 206 16.79 2.42 16.59
C ASP A 206 16.09 1.92 15.31
N MET A 207 16.07 2.80 14.29
CA MET A 207 15.55 2.51 12.95
C MET A 207 16.61 2.76 11.88
N TYR A 208 16.53 1.97 10.81
CA TYR A 208 17.22 2.24 9.56
C TYR A 208 16.53 3.36 8.78
N VAL A 209 17.30 4.02 7.92
CA VAL A 209 16.81 5.06 7.01
C VAL A 209 17.40 4.85 5.63
N ILE A 210 16.53 4.79 4.61
CA ILE A 210 16.93 4.70 3.21
C ILE A 210 16.88 6.11 2.62
N LEU A 211 18.03 6.59 2.15
CA LEU A 211 18.14 7.82 1.37
C LEU A 211 17.95 7.46 -0.10
N ASP A 212 16.77 7.76 -0.62
CA ASP A 212 16.37 7.38 -1.96
C ASP A 212 16.48 8.54 -2.94
N TRP A 213 17.42 8.42 -3.87
CA TRP A 213 17.53 9.30 -5.03
C TRP A 213 16.46 8.92 -6.04
N HIS A 214 15.32 9.58 -5.91
CA HIS A 214 14.05 9.12 -6.47
C HIS A 214 13.91 9.49 -7.95
N THR A 215 14.72 8.85 -8.79
CA THR A 215 14.60 8.90 -10.26
C THR A 215 13.29 8.26 -10.69
N LEU A 216 12.51 8.97 -11.51
CA LEU A 216 11.22 8.52 -12.03
C LEU A 216 10.97 9.14 -13.40
N ASN A 217 10.63 10.43 -13.46
CA ASN A 217 10.33 11.11 -14.74
C ASN A 217 11.59 11.44 -15.56
N ASP A 218 12.74 11.54 -14.91
CA ASP A 218 14.06 11.61 -15.53
C ASP A 218 14.52 10.27 -16.11
N ALA A 219 13.78 9.17 -15.87
CA ALA A 219 13.84 7.82 -16.46
C ALA A 219 15.22 7.13 -16.47
N ASN A 220 16.25 7.76 -17.02
CA ASN A 220 17.63 7.31 -17.02
C ASN A 220 18.42 8.02 -15.90
N PRO A 221 19.00 7.28 -14.93
CA PRO A 221 19.71 7.89 -13.81
C PRO A 221 20.97 8.68 -14.23
N ASN A 222 21.40 8.58 -15.50
CA ASN A 222 22.48 9.41 -16.02
C ASN A 222 22.09 10.88 -16.24
N GLU A 223 20.81 11.25 -16.26
CA GLU A 223 20.36 12.63 -16.50
C GLU A 223 20.92 13.61 -15.44
N TYR A 224 20.72 13.31 -14.15
CA TYR A 224 21.19 14.11 -13.01
C TYR A 224 22.35 13.46 -12.25
N LYS A 225 23.22 12.76 -12.97
CA LYS A 225 24.33 12.00 -12.35
C LYS A 225 25.31 12.90 -11.58
N ALA A 226 25.57 14.12 -12.05
CA ALA A 226 26.48 15.03 -11.37
C ALA A 226 25.93 15.48 -10.01
N GLU A 227 24.64 15.78 -9.96
CA GLU A 227 23.89 16.12 -8.77
C GLU A 227 23.84 14.94 -7.79
N ALA A 228 23.59 13.72 -8.29
CA ALA A 228 23.63 12.51 -7.48
C ALA A 228 25.01 12.28 -6.84
N ILE A 229 26.10 12.41 -7.62
CA ILE A 229 27.49 12.31 -7.11
C ILE A 229 27.74 13.33 -6.00
N GLN A 230 27.29 14.58 -6.18
CA GLN A 230 27.43 15.62 -5.17
C GLN A 230 26.62 15.29 -3.92
N PHE A 231 25.35 14.95 -4.09
CA PHE A 231 24.43 14.62 -3.01
C PHE A 231 24.93 13.44 -2.17
N PHE A 232 25.19 12.29 -2.79
CA PHE A 232 25.68 11.11 -2.08
C PHE A 232 27.05 11.34 -1.44
N GLY A 233 27.92 12.12 -2.09
CA GLY A 233 29.18 12.53 -1.48
C GLY A 233 29.01 13.40 -0.23
N GLU A 234 28.00 14.27 -0.20
CA GLU A 234 27.66 15.06 0.99
C GLU A 234 27.05 14.17 2.08
N MET A 235 26.04 13.36 1.74
CA MET A 235 25.32 12.51 2.69
C MET A 235 26.22 11.46 3.35
N VAL A 236 27.09 10.78 2.58
CA VAL A 236 27.97 9.76 3.15
C VAL A 236 29.01 10.33 4.13
N ARG A 237 29.45 11.57 3.91
CA ARG A 237 30.37 12.26 4.85
C ARG A 237 29.64 12.74 6.08
N LYS A 238 28.41 13.24 5.90
CA LYS A 238 27.60 13.74 7.00
C LYS A 238 27.22 12.61 7.97
N TYR A 239 26.88 11.45 7.43
CA TYR A 239 26.41 10.29 8.17
C TYR A 239 27.45 9.16 8.28
N GLU A 240 28.74 9.48 8.25
CA GLU A 240 29.82 8.47 8.28
C GLU A 240 29.78 7.58 9.55
N LEU A 241 29.27 8.12 10.65
CA LEU A 241 29.15 7.42 11.94
C LEU A 241 27.80 6.71 12.14
N ASN A 242 26.93 6.73 11.14
CA ASN A 242 25.60 6.14 11.20
C ASN A 242 25.59 4.77 10.52
N ASP A 243 25.51 3.70 11.32
CA ASP A 243 25.38 2.33 10.80
C ASP A 243 23.97 2.03 10.27
N ASN A 244 23.03 2.95 10.47
CA ASN A 244 21.61 2.81 10.12
C ASN A 244 21.23 3.45 8.76
N VAL A 245 22.17 4.09 8.05
CA VAL A 245 21.90 4.76 6.77
C VAL A 245 22.16 3.82 5.58
N ILE A 246 21.17 3.69 4.71
CA ILE A 246 21.19 2.92 3.48
C ILE A 246 21.04 3.88 2.29
N TYR A 247 21.78 3.66 1.20
CA TYR A 247 21.76 4.55 0.03
C TYR A 247 21.09 3.86 -1.15
N GLU A 248 19.93 4.34 -1.59
CA GLU A 248 19.28 3.90 -2.83
C GLU A 248 19.62 4.89 -3.94
N ILE A 249 20.53 4.49 -4.84
CA ILE A 249 21.19 5.43 -5.75
C ILE A 249 20.35 5.83 -6.96
N CYS A 250 19.30 5.08 -7.25
CA CYS A 250 18.29 5.42 -8.25
C CYS A 250 17.05 4.57 -7.96
N ASN A 251 15.89 5.22 -7.83
CA ASN A 251 14.59 4.58 -7.60
C ASN A 251 14.15 3.71 -8.79
N GLU A 252 13.59 4.28 -9.85
CA GLU A 252 12.95 3.53 -10.93
C GLU A 252 13.50 3.88 -12.32
N PRO A 253 14.67 3.34 -12.70
CA PRO A 253 15.10 3.37 -14.09
C PRO A 253 14.04 2.75 -15.02
N ASN A 254 13.53 3.53 -15.98
CA ASN A 254 12.37 3.13 -16.79
C ASN A 254 12.48 3.56 -18.26
N ASP A 255 11.37 3.43 -19.00
CA ASP A 255 11.31 3.59 -20.46
C ASP A 255 12.37 2.75 -21.19
N ASP A 256 13.20 3.38 -22.01
CA ASP A 256 14.27 2.73 -22.79
C ASP A 256 15.58 2.56 -21.99
N THR A 257 15.59 2.88 -20.69
CA THR A 257 16.79 2.78 -19.85
C THR A 257 17.18 1.31 -19.64
N THR A 258 18.41 0.97 -20.03
CA THR A 258 18.91 -0.40 -19.98
C THR A 258 19.71 -0.69 -18.71
N TRP A 259 19.97 -1.97 -18.44
CA TRP A 259 20.90 -2.34 -17.36
C TRP A 259 22.31 -1.78 -17.59
N GLU A 260 22.77 -1.67 -18.84
CA GLU A 260 24.07 -1.07 -19.16
C GLU A 260 24.14 0.42 -18.77
N ASP A 261 23.07 1.18 -19.02
CA ASP A 261 22.97 2.59 -18.59
C ASP A 261 23.07 2.72 -17.07
N ILE A 262 22.39 1.83 -16.34
CA ILE A 262 22.40 1.81 -14.87
C ILE A 262 23.77 1.40 -14.34
N LYS A 263 24.44 0.40 -14.93
CA LYS A 263 25.83 0.05 -14.59
C LYS A 263 26.78 1.21 -14.83
N ALA A 264 26.61 1.96 -15.93
CA ALA A 264 27.42 3.13 -16.23
C ALA A 264 27.21 4.26 -15.21
N TYR A 265 25.97 4.45 -14.73
CA TYR A 265 25.66 5.35 -13.63
C TYR A 265 26.29 4.90 -12.31
N ALA A 266 26.04 3.66 -11.91
CA ALA A 266 26.55 3.07 -10.67
C ALA A 266 28.08 3.13 -10.58
N LYS A 267 28.78 3.01 -11.71
CA LYS A 267 30.25 3.08 -11.80
C LYS A 267 30.82 4.43 -11.38
N GLU A 268 30.04 5.51 -11.50
CA GLU A 268 30.46 6.84 -11.10
C GLU A 268 30.00 7.17 -9.67
N VAL A 269 28.81 6.71 -9.26
CA VAL A 269 28.22 7.06 -7.95
C VAL A 269 28.73 6.17 -6.81
N ILE A 270 28.77 4.84 -6.99
CA ILE A 270 29.18 3.90 -5.92
C ILE A 270 30.58 4.21 -5.38
N PRO A 271 31.60 4.50 -6.20
CA PRO A 271 32.93 4.84 -5.69
C PRO A 271 32.96 6.09 -4.81
N VAL A 272 32.02 7.02 -4.97
CA VAL A 272 31.91 8.23 -4.14
C VAL A 272 31.50 7.85 -2.72
N ILE A 273 30.50 6.98 -2.60
CA ILE A 273 30.04 6.41 -1.32
C ILE A 273 31.15 5.57 -0.69
N ARG A 274 31.71 4.61 -1.46
CA ARG A 274 32.72 3.64 -1.00
C ARG A 274 34.04 4.29 -0.55
N ARG A 275 34.36 5.49 -1.02
CA ARG A 275 35.55 6.25 -0.58
C ARG A 275 35.47 6.67 0.88
N VAL A 276 34.27 6.87 1.39
CA VAL A 276 34.01 7.27 2.78
C VAL A 276 33.56 6.06 3.58
N ASN A 277 32.50 5.38 3.15
CA ASN A 277 31.98 4.18 3.81
C ASN A 277 32.12 2.95 2.90
N ARG A 278 33.15 2.13 3.17
CA ARG A 278 33.46 0.92 2.40
C ARG A 278 32.41 -0.18 2.52
N THR A 279 31.61 -0.17 3.58
CA THR A 279 30.66 -1.23 3.92
C THR A 279 29.20 -0.77 3.88
N ALA A 280 28.91 0.47 3.46
CA ALA A 280 27.53 0.95 3.37
C ALA A 280 26.63 0.01 2.55
N ILE A 281 25.39 -0.22 2.99
CA ILE A 281 24.40 -0.89 2.13
C ILE A 281 24.01 0.07 1.01
N ILE A 282 24.14 -0.38 -0.24
CA ILE A 282 23.74 0.38 -1.43
C ILE A 282 22.65 -0.41 -2.16
N LEU A 283 21.50 0.23 -2.37
CA LEU A 283 20.42 -0.29 -3.20
C LEU A 283 20.53 0.32 -4.60
N VAL A 284 20.38 -0.51 -5.63
CA VAL A 284 20.49 -0.10 -7.04
C VAL A 284 19.19 -0.42 -7.78
N GLY A 285 18.54 0.63 -8.29
CA GLY A 285 17.42 0.57 -9.22
C GLY A 285 17.65 -0.40 -10.36
N THR A 286 16.62 -1.15 -10.75
CA THR A 286 16.67 -2.08 -11.89
C THR A 286 15.77 -1.61 -13.05
N PRO A 287 16.01 -2.04 -14.30
CA PRO A 287 15.27 -1.55 -15.46
C PRO A 287 13.75 -1.80 -15.37
N LYS A 288 13.00 -1.11 -16.23
CA LYS A 288 11.53 -1.22 -16.38
C LYS A 288 10.79 -0.93 -15.08
N GLY A 289 11.17 0.16 -14.40
CA GLY A 289 10.56 0.53 -13.12
C GLY A 289 10.79 -0.55 -12.06
N CYS A 290 12.01 -1.10 -12.03
CA CYS A 290 12.43 -2.13 -11.10
C CYS A 290 11.72 -3.47 -11.19
N THR A 291 11.35 -3.90 -12.41
CA THR A 291 10.72 -5.22 -12.63
C THR A 291 11.61 -6.20 -13.39
N ASP A 292 12.69 -5.73 -14.03
CA ASP A 292 13.58 -6.55 -14.86
C ASP A 292 14.80 -7.08 -14.09
N LEU A 293 14.58 -8.10 -13.26
CA LEU A 293 15.67 -8.81 -12.56
C LEU A 293 16.42 -9.80 -13.46
N GLU A 294 15.86 -10.20 -14.59
CA GLU A 294 16.51 -11.15 -15.52
C GLU A 294 17.76 -10.53 -16.13
N SER A 295 17.68 -9.28 -16.59
CA SER A 295 18.85 -8.58 -17.14
C SER A 295 19.95 -8.33 -16.09
N VAL A 296 19.56 -8.11 -14.83
CA VAL A 296 20.48 -7.93 -13.71
C VAL A 296 21.16 -9.24 -13.35
N LEU A 297 20.41 -10.33 -13.22
CA LEU A 297 20.93 -11.66 -12.91
C LEU A 297 21.91 -12.16 -13.98
N ALA A 298 21.69 -11.80 -15.24
CA ALA A 298 22.58 -12.17 -16.34
C ALA A 298 23.95 -11.48 -16.29
N ASP A 299 24.04 -10.29 -15.70
CA ASP A 299 25.27 -9.49 -15.64
C ASP A 299 25.32 -8.57 -14.39
N PRO A 300 25.36 -9.14 -13.18
CA PRO A 300 25.30 -8.37 -11.94
C PRO A 300 26.51 -7.43 -11.80
N LEU A 301 26.43 -6.46 -10.90
CA LEU A 301 27.55 -5.62 -10.50
C LEU A 301 28.63 -6.50 -9.84
N ASP A 302 29.83 -6.47 -10.42
CA ASP A 302 30.99 -7.22 -9.94
C ASP A 302 31.48 -6.68 -8.58
N SER A 303 31.53 -7.54 -7.56
CA SER A 303 31.99 -7.16 -6.23
C SER A 303 33.44 -6.64 -6.21
N ASP A 304 34.29 -7.07 -7.14
CA ASP A 304 35.67 -6.57 -7.23
C ASP A 304 35.71 -5.10 -7.71
N ALA A 305 34.76 -4.70 -8.55
CA ALA A 305 34.68 -3.35 -9.10
C ALA A 305 33.84 -2.39 -8.23
N PHE A 306 32.75 -2.88 -7.64
CA PHE A 306 31.77 -2.06 -6.93
C PHE A 306 31.83 -2.22 -5.40
N GLY A 307 32.53 -3.24 -4.90
CA GLY A 307 32.54 -3.64 -3.49
C GLY A 307 31.38 -4.57 -3.15
N THR A 308 31.32 -4.98 -1.88
CA THR A 308 30.24 -5.80 -1.32
C THR A 308 29.05 -4.94 -0.90
N ASN A 309 28.04 -5.53 -0.24
CA ASN A 309 26.91 -4.82 0.37
C ASN A 309 26.06 -4.03 -0.64
N ILE A 310 25.84 -4.65 -1.80
CA ILE A 310 24.94 -4.16 -2.85
C ILE A 310 23.72 -5.06 -2.90
N MET A 311 22.54 -4.46 -2.96
CA MET A 311 21.28 -5.15 -3.27
C MET A 311 20.60 -4.45 -4.46
N TYR A 312 19.79 -5.20 -5.20
CA TYR A 312 19.04 -4.71 -6.34
C TYR A 312 17.60 -4.47 -5.93
N THR A 313 17.02 -3.34 -6.34
CA THR A 313 15.65 -3.03 -5.98
C THR A 313 14.67 -3.75 -6.91
N TYR A 314 13.56 -4.20 -6.32
CA TYR A 314 12.42 -4.72 -7.06
C TYR A 314 11.15 -4.02 -6.62
N HIS A 315 10.42 -3.43 -7.55
CA HIS A 315 9.18 -2.72 -7.24
C HIS A 315 7.98 -3.42 -7.85
N PHE A 316 6.88 -3.43 -7.10
CA PHE A 316 5.63 -3.99 -7.61
C PHE A 316 4.40 -3.25 -7.10
N ASN A 317 3.38 -3.25 -7.94
CA ASN A 317 2.02 -2.83 -7.64
C ASN A 317 1.17 -4.09 -7.69
N ALA A 318 0.64 -4.58 -6.56
CA ALA A 318 -0.05 -5.87 -6.50
C ALA A 318 -1.25 -5.94 -7.46
N ARG A 319 -1.88 -4.80 -7.78
CA ARG A 319 -2.97 -4.78 -8.76
C ARG A 319 -2.49 -5.02 -10.20
N THR A 320 -1.22 -4.77 -10.51
CA THR A 320 -0.61 -4.85 -11.85
C THR A 320 0.31 -6.05 -12.00
N GLN A 321 1.27 -6.24 -11.10
CA GLN A 321 2.22 -7.34 -11.10
C GLN A 321 1.59 -8.57 -10.44
N LYS A 322 1.54 -9.67 -11.19
CA LYS A 322 0.81 -10.90 -10.82
C LYS A 322 1.77 -12.09 -10.78
N SER A 323 1.28 -13.29 -11.10
CA SER A 323 2.03 -14.53 -11.00
C SER A 323 3.33 -14.55 -11.81
N SER A 324 3.37 -13.99 -13.02
CA SER A 324 4.61 -13.94 -13.82
C SER A 324 5.71 -13.15 -13.12
N ASP A 325 5.35 -12.02 -12.52
CA ASP A 325 6.26 -11.09 -11.86
C ASP A 325 6.78 -11.68 -10.54
N ARG A 326 5.90 -12.31 -9.75
CA ARG A 326 6.32 -13.10 -8.58
C ARG A 326 7.30 -14.20 -8.95
N ASN A 327 7.04 -14.93 -10.03
CA ASN A 327 7.93 -15.99 -10.48
C ASN A 327 9.29 -15.45 -10.94
N ALA A 328 9.34 -14.27 -11.57
CA ALA A 328 10.60 -13.61 -11.90
C ALA A 328 11.40 -13.25 -10.63
N LEU A 329 10.73 -12.70 -9.60
CA LEU A 329 11.35 -12.44 -8.31
C LEU A 329 11.84 -13.71 -7.63
N ILE A 330 11.02 -14.76 -7.57
CA ILE A 330 11.38 -16.07 -7.02
C ILE A 330 12.63 -16.61 -7.70
N ASN A 331 12.67 -16.63 -9.04
CA ASN A 331 13.83 -17.15 -9.76
C ASN A 331 15.10 -16.34 -9.45
N ALA A 332 15.01 -15.01 -9.39
CA ALA A 332 16.15 -14.17 -9.03
C ALA A 332 16.67 -14.46 -7.60
N LEU A 333 15.76 -14.66 -6.64
CA LEU A 333 16.09 -15.01 -5.27
C LEU A 333 16.67 -16.43 -5.15
N GLU A 334 16.08 -17.42 -5.83
CA GLU A 334 16.56 -18.80 -5.87
C GLU A 334 17.95 -18.90 -6.53
N ASP A 335 18.25 -18.02 -7.50
CA ASP A 335 19.57 -17.92 -8.15
C ASP A 335 20.57 -17.04 -7.36
N GLY A 336 20.20 -16.57 -6.17
CA GLY A 336 21.10 -15.91 -5.21
C GLY A 336 21.29 -14.41 -5.40
N LEU A 337 20.42 -13.74 -6.19
CA LEU A 337 20.47 -12.28 -6.35
C LEU A 337 20.02 -11.59 -5.05
N PRO A 338 20.82 -10.67 -4.47
CA PRO A 338 20.39 -9.91 -3.30
C PRO A 338 19.34 -8.87 -3.70
N VAL A 339 18.09 -9.11 -3.34
CA VAL A 339 16.97 -8.23 -3.69
C VAL A 339 16.38 -7.55 -2.46
N PHE A 340 16.09 -6.25 -2.59
CA PHE A 340 15.34 -5.46 -1.61
C PHE A 340 14.08 -4.89 -2.28
N VAL A 341 12.90 -5.06 -1.69
CA VAL A 341 11.67 -4.46 -2.21
C VAL A 341 11.53 -3.04 -1.65
N SER A 342 12.30 -2.08 -2.18
CA SER A 342 12.35 -0.72 -1.61
C SER A 342 11.08 0.08 -1.87
N GLN A 343 10.21 -0.42 -2.75
CA GLN A 343 8.88 0.15 -2.97
C GLN A 343 7.89 -0.94 -3.38
N PHE A 344 6.71 -0.95 -2.75
CA PHE A 344 5.56 -1.68 -3.28
C PHE A 344 4.24 -1.02 -2.88
N SER A 345 3.17 -1.33 -3.59
CA SER A 345 1.81 -0.88 -3.29
C SER A 345 0.81 -2.00 -3.56
N TYR A 346 -0.31 -2.02 -2.84
CA TYR A 346 -1.43 -2.93 -3.14
C TYR A 346 -2.33 -2.43 -4.27
N TYR A 347 -2.20 -1.15 -4.63
CA TYR A 347 -2.92 -0.51 -5.73
C TYR A 347 -2.14 -0.63 -7.05
N SER A 348 -2.71 -0.14 -8.14
CA SER A 348 -1.97 0.10 -9.39
C SER A 348 -1.09 1.35 -9.27
N ALA A 349 -0.15 1.52 -10.21
CA ALA A 349 0.78 2.65 -10.22
C ALA A 349 0.09 4.02 -10.30
N ASP A 350 -1.09 4.11 -10.92
CA ASP A 350 -1.92 5.34 -10.96
C ASP A 350 -2.80 5.52 -9.72
N GLY A 351 -2.76 4.59 -8.76
CA GLY A 351 -3.57 4.61 -7.56
C GLY A 351 -5.06 4.37 -7.77
N VAL A 352 -5.49 3.89 -8.96
CA VAL A 352 -6.92 3.76 -9.31
C VAL A 352 -7.49 2.34 -9.09
N GLY A 353 -8.70 2.28 -8.55
CA GLY A 353 -9.49 1.05 -8.37
C GLY A 353 -9.30 0.43 -7.00
N ASP A 354 -9.98 -0.69 -6.72
CA ASP A 354 -10.03 -1.24 -5.36
C ASP A 354 -8.82 -2.11 -5.00
N LEU A 355 -8.57 -2.30 -3.71
CA LEU A 355 -7.55 -3.22 -3.21
C LEU A 355 -7.93 -4.69 -3.53
N ASP A 356 -7.10 -5.38 -4.32
CA ASP A 356 -7.22 -6.81 -4.60
C ASP A 356 -6.62 -7.62 -3.44
N LYS A 357 -7.44 -7.90 -2.41
CA LYS A 357 -6.98 -8.58 -1.17
C LYS A 357 -6.34 -9.93 -1.42
N HIS A 358 -6.83 -10.67 -2.41
CA HIS A 358 -6.28 -11.98 -2.74
C HIS A 358 -4.86 -11.83 -3.28
N GLU A 359 -4.65 -10.88 -4.20
CA GLU A 359 -3.32 -10.65 -4.74
C GLU A 359 -2.37 -10.01 -3.73
N ALA A 360 -2.85 -9.06 -2.93
CA ALA A 360 -2.09 -8.48 -1.83
C ALA A 360 -1.56 -9.59 -0.90
N THR A 361 -2.41 -10.53 -0.51
CA THR A 361 -2.03 -11.66 0.36
C THR A 361 -0.97 -12.55 -0.27
N ARG A 362 -1.01 -12.81 -1.58
CA ARG A 362 0.02 -13.62 -2.25
C ARG A 362 1.39 -12.95 -2.28
N TRP A 363 1.42 -11.64 -2.53
CA TRP A 363 2.66 -10.87 -2.42
C TRP A 363 3.19 -10.84 -1.00
N ASP A 364 2.29 -10.68 -0.04
CA ASP A 364 2.61 -10.69 1.37
C ASP A 364 3.22 -12.00 1.84
N ASP A 365 2.62 -13.13 1.48
CA ASP A 365 3.14 -14.45 1.81
C ASP A 365 4.50 -14.69 1.13
N LEU A 366 4.70 -14.24 -0.12
CA LEU A 366 6.00 -14.30 -0.79
C LEU A 366 7.07 -13.50 -0.05
N MET A 367 6.74 -12.28 0.39
CA MET A 367 7.65 -11.43 1.17
C MET A 367 8.01 -12.07 2.52
N ASP A 368 7.07 -12.78 3.14
CA ASP A 368 7.31 -13.50 4.39
C ASP A 368 8.15 -14.77 4.18
N ASP A 369 7.83 -15.58 3.17
CA ASP A 369 8.51 -16.86 2.89
C ASP A 369 9.97 -16.68 2.46
N TYR A 370 10.27 -15.59 1.76
CA TYR A 370 11.64 -15.24 1.35
C TYR A 370 12.33 -14.25 2.30
N ASN A 371 11.70 -13.90 3.43
CA ASN A 371 12.22 -12.95 4.41
C ASN A 371 12.67 -11.62 3.78
N LEU A 372 11.91 -11.13 2.79
CA LEU A 372 12.27 -9.95 2.01
C LEU A 372 12.17 -8.68 2.84
N SER A 373 13.16 -7.81 2.69
CA SER A 373 13.09 -6.45 3.22
C SER A 373 12.22 -5.58 2.30
N THR A 374 11.30 -4.80 2.88
CA THR A 374 10.20 -4.15 2.15
C THR A 374 9.87 -2.76 2.68
N CYS A 375 9.60 -1.80 1.79
CA CYS A 375 8.98 -0.51 2.13
C CYS A 375 7.72 -0.27 1.29
N ILE A 376 6.58 -0.04 1.96
CA ILE A 376 5.31 0.24 1.28
C ILE A 376 5.20 1.72 0.88
N TRP A 377 4.67 1.97 -0.31
CA TRP A 377 4.34 3.29 -0.87
C TRP A 377 2.86 3.61 -0.60
N ASN A 378 2.48 4.70 0.07
CA ASN A 378 3.34 5.68 0.75
C ASN A 378 2.68 6.35 1.96
N LEU A 379 3.51 6.91 2.83
CA LEU A 379 3.08 7.75 3.95
C LEU A 379 2.80 9.18 3.48
N SER A 380 1.54 9.45 3.18
CA SER A 380 0.97 10.77 2.99
C SER A 380 -0.55 10.72 3.14
N ASN A 381 -1.19 11.88 3.03
CA ASN A 381 -2.63 12.03 2.86
C ASN A 381 -2.98 12.55 1.45
N SER A 382 -2.18 12.22 0.43
CA SER A 382 -2.52 12.54 -0.97
C SER A 382 -3.82 11.85 -1.41
N ASP A 383 -4.51 12.42 -2.39
CA ASP A 383 -5.73 11.86 -2.98
C ASP A 383 -5.45 10.73 -4.00
N GLU A 384 -4.42 9.94 -3.74
CA GLU A 384 -4.07 8.78 -4.56
C GLU A 384 -4.40 7.51 -3.78
N GLY A 385 -4.89 6.47 -4.45
CA GLY A 385 -5.30 5.24 -3.76
C GLY A 385 -4.17 4.52 -3.02
N SER A 386 -2.91 4.88 -3.31
CA SER A 386 -1.74 4.34 -2.62
C SER A 386 -1.31 5.11 -1.34
N ALA A 387 -1.94 6.24 -1.01
CA ALA A 387 -1.68 6.89 0.26
C ALA A 387 -2.09 6.00 1.45
N LEU A 388 -1.31 5.97 2.53
CA LEU A 388 -1.66 5.22 3.75
C LEU A 388 -2.70 5.94 4.62
N ILE A 389 -2.74 7.26 4.55
CA ILE A 389 -3.59 8.11 5.40
C ILE A 389 -4.69 8.74 4.54
N ASN A 390 -5.92 8.76 5.06
CA ASN A 390 -7.06 9.36 4.39
C ASN A 390 -6.81 10.85 4.15
N GLN A 391 -7.21 11.34 2.97
CA GLN A 391 -7.04 12.73 2.56
C GLN A 391 -7.64 13.75 3.56
N SER A 392 -8.70 13.37 4.28
CA SER A 392 -9.35 14.21 5.29
C SER A 392 -8.62 14.28 6.63
N CYS A 393 -7.60 13.46 6.85
CA CYS A 393 -6.81 13.45 8.08
C CYS A 393 -5.78 14.58 8.05
N ASP A 394 -5.74 15.38 9.11
CA ASP A 394 -4.84 16.51 9.31
C ASP A 394 -3.69 16.19 10.28
N LYS A 395 -3.55 14.91 10.67
CA LYS A 395 -2.50 14.42 11.56
C LYS A 395 -1.33 13.84 10.77
N TYR A 396 -0.16 13.81 11.41
CA TYR A 396 1.06 13.19 10.88
C TYR A 396 1.54 11.98 11.71
N PHE A 397 0.93 11.76 12.87
CA PHE A 397 1.18 10.66 13.79
C PHE A 397 -0.05 10.47 14.70
N ASP A 398 -0.03 9.50 15.62
CA ASP A 398 -1.18 9.14 16.47
C ASP A 398 -2.44 8.84 15.64
N PHE A 399 -2.24 8.11 14.54
CA PHE A 399 -3.32 7.68 13.66
C PHE A 399 -4.23 6.70 14.39
N LYS A 400 -5.52 6.84 14.14
CA LYS A 400 -6.55 5.86 14.47
C LYS A 400 -6.83 5.00 13.25
N TYR A 401 -7.49 3.87 13.46
CA TYR A 401 -7.84 2.98 12.36
C TYR A 401 -8.72 3.66 11.29
N GLU A 402 -9.56 4.61 11.70
CA GLU A 402 -10.40 5.42 10.80
C GLU A 402 -9.62 6.45 9.98
N ASP A 403 -8.41 6.84 10.40
CA ASP A 403 -7.56 7.77 9.66
C ASP A 403 -6.85 7.08 8.49
N LEU A 404 -6.84 5.75 8.45
CA LEU A 404 -6.15 4.95 7.43
C LEU A 404 -7.03 4.74 6.20
N THR A 405 -6.40 4.79 5.02
CA THR A 405 -6.99 4.31 3.76
C THR A 405 -7.17 2.78 3.79
N GLU A 406 -7.77 2.21 2.75
CA GLU A 406 -7.84 0.73 2.63
C GLU A 406 -6.45 0.09 2.59
N GLN A 407 -5.47 0.71 1.91
CA GLN A 407 -4.07 0.25 1.94
C GLN A 407 -3.46 0.37 3.34
N GLY A 408 -3.68 1.50 4.03
CA GLY A 408 -3.20 1.68 5.41
C GLY A 408 -3.76 0.62 6.36
N LYS A 409 -5.06 0.30 6.23
CA LYS A 409 -5.73 -0.74 7.00
C LYS A 409 -5.16 -2.13 6.71
N HIS A 410 -4.98 -2.50 5.44
CA HIS A 410 -4.38 -3.79 5.07
C HIS A 410 -2.94 -3.92 5.57
N LEU A 411 -2.14 -2.84 5.51
CA LEU A 411 -0.80 -2.82 6.12
C LEU A 411 -0.86 -3.03 7.64
N PHE A 412 -1.77 -2.34 8.34
CA PHE A 412 -1.93 -2.49 9.78
C PHE A 412 -2.32 -3.94 10.15
N GLU A 413 -3.26 -4.53 9.41
CA GLU A 413 -3.65 -5.93 9.55
C GLU A 413 -2.47 -6.89 9.30
N ARG A 414 -1.66 -6.62 8.26
CA ARG A 414 -0.43 -7.37 7.95
C ARG A 414 0.54 -7.37 9.12
N LEU A 415 0.85 -6.19 9.64
CA LEU A 415 1.86 -6.02 10.69
C LEU A 415 1.38 -6.58 12.05
N SER A 416 0.07 -6.73 12.25
CA SER A 416 -0.53 -7.23 13.49
C SER A 416 -0.57 -8.77 13.61
N ASP A 417 0.02 -9.54 12.68
CA ASP A 417 0.02 -11.02 12.63
C ASP A 417 -1.39 -11.69 12.61
N ASN A 418 -2.48 -10.93 12.38
CA ASN A 418 -3.87 -11.44 12.39
C ASN A 418 -4.29 -12.20 11.12
N ARG A 419 -3.36 -12.64 10.29
CA ARG A 419 -3.66 -13.20 8.96
C ARG A 419 -3.72 -14.71 8.93
N LYS A 420 -4.68 -15.23 8.15
CA LYS A 420 -4.61 -16.60 7.63
C LYS A 420 -3.67 -16.56 6.43
N LYS A 421 -2.53 -17.26 6.51
CA LYS A 421 -1.64 -17.48 5.36
C LYS A 421 -2.44 -18.05 4.19
N ALA A 422 -2.22 -17.57 2.96
CA ALA A 422 -2.73 -18.28 1.80
C ALA A 422 -1.91 -19.58 1.64
N GLU A 423 -2.57 -20.68 1.30
CA GLU A 423 -1.87 -21.87 0.82
C GLU A 423 -1.28 -21.52 -0.56
N ILE A 424 -0.01 -21.12 -0.60
CA ILE A 424 0.69 -20.90 -1.86
C ILE A 424 0.93 -22.28 -2.52
N PRO A 425 0.48 -22.52 -3.76
CA PRO A 425 0.87 -23.71 -4.50
C PRO A 425 2.40 -23.72 -4.71
N GLU A 426 3.00 -24.90 -4.75
CA GLU A 426 4.42 -25.12 -5.04
C GLU A 426 4.77 -24.51 -6.42
N LYS A 427 5.20 -23.24 -6.42
CA LYS A 427 5.13 -22.29 -7.55
C LYS A 427 3.68 -22.05 -8.00
N ASP A 428 3.28 -20.79 -8.22
CA ASP A 428 2.06 -20.51 -8.99
C ASP A 428 2.17 -21.33 -10.29
N GLU A 429 1.33 -22.36 -10.48
CA GLU A 429 1.46 -23.35 -11.57
C GLU A 429 1.64 -22.64 -12.92
N ILE A 430 2.90 -22.42 -13.33
CA ILE A 430 3.23 -22.10 -14.70
C ILE A 430 3.26 -23.44 -15.41
N LYS A 431 2.34 -23.63 -16.35
CA LYS A 431 2.57 -24.59 -17.44
C LYS A 431 3.90 -24.24 -18.09
N ASP A 432 4.90 -25.04 -17.74
CA ASP A 432 6.28 -25.04 -18.15
C ASP A 432 6.49 -24.37 -19.53
N SER A 433 6.93 -23.11 -19.53
CA SER A 433 7.30 -22.40 -20.78
C SER A 433 8.69 -22.81 -21.27
N LYS A 434 9.36 -23.77 -20.61
CA LYS A 434 10.64 -24.35 -21.06
C LYS A 434 10.53 -25.24 -22.30
N GLU A 435 9.34 -25.47 -22.86
CA GLU A 435 9.19 -26.21 -24.13
C GLU A 435 9.39 -25.36 -25.41
N ILE A 436 9.62 -24.03 -25.33
CA ILE A 436 9.75 -23.17 -26.54
C ILE A 436 11.20 -22.81 -26.90
N LYS A 437 12.23 -23.25 -26.14
CA LYS A 437 13.64 -23.11 -26.55
C LYS A 437 14.24 -24.42 -27.11
N ARG A 438 13.52 -25.10 -28.01
CA ARG A 438 14.09 -26.05 -29.00
C ARG A 438 13.22 -26.12 -30.25
N ARG A 439 13.25 -25.09 -31.09
CA ARG A 439 13.07 -25.21 -32.55
C ARG A 439 13.89 -24.15 -33.28
#